data_AF-A0A934SSS2-F1
#
_entry.id   AF-A0A934SSS2-F1
#
_cell.length_a   1.000
_cell.length_b   1.000
_cell.length_c   1.000
_cell.angle_alpha   90.00
_cell.angle_beta   90.00
_cell.angle_gamma   90.00
#
_symmetry.space_group_name_H-M   'P 1'
#
loop_
_entity.id
_entity.type
_entity.pdbx_description
1 polymer ?
#
loop_
_entity_poly.entity_id
_entity_poly.type
_entity_poly.pdbx_seq_one_letter_code
_entity_poly.pdbx_strand_id
1 'polypeptide(L)'
;MRWSPSATDKLLLAGTERSIPVLRAILASLPAKARGQVFVEVASADDIDPIAGPGRVMVCWLLRDRGQSLQRSVDSWLSEMLPTEFDREHNVYAWVDGAGAARTLSSN
;
A
#
# COMPACT_ATOMS: atom_id res chain seq x y z
N MET A 1 6.91 -17.79 9.86
CA MET A 1 5.76 -17.95 8.94
C MET A 1 6.08 -17.22 7.64
N ARG A 2 6.01 -17.92 6.50
CA ARG A 2 6.33 -17.40 5.15
C ARG A 2 5.13 -16.57 4.67
N TRP A 3 5.38 -15.35 4.21
CA TRP A 3 4.42 -14.53 3.47
C TRP A 3 3.90 -15.28 2.23
N SER A 4 2.58 -15.45 2.11
CA SER A 4 1.91 -16.15 1.00
C SER A 4 0.55 -15.52 0.66
N PRO A 5 0.50 -14.42 -0.13
CA PRO A 5 -0.75 -13.82 -0.57
C PRO A 5 -1.43 -14.71 -1.62
N SER A 6 -2.75 -14.89 -1.52
CA SER A 6 -3.58 -15.57 -2.51
C SER A 6 -3.98 -14.60 -3.64
N ALA A 7 -4.49 -15.13 -4.76
CA ALA A 7 -4.91 -14.31 -5.90
C ALA A 7 -6.16 -13.45 -5.64
N THR A 8 -6.82 -13.64 -4.50
CA THR A 8 -8.08 -12.99 -4.11
C THR A 8 -7.87 -11.86 -3.10
N ASP A 9 -6.69 -11.75 -2.48
CA ASP A 9 -6.39 -10.74 -1.48
C ASP A 9 -6.29 -9.31 -2.08
N LYS A 10 -6.86 -8.31 -1.40
CA LYS A 10 -6.73 -6.89 -1.75
C LYS A 10 -5.57 -6.29 -0.95
N LEU A 11 -4.48 -5.93 -1.62
CA LEU A 11 -3.29 -5.39 -0.97
C LEU A 11 -3.34 -3.86 -0.82
N LEU A 12 -2.95 -3.31 0.33
CA LEU A 12 -2.78 -1.87 0.53
C LEU A 12 -1.39 -1.55 1.10
N LEU A 13 -0.39 -1.26 0.29
CA LEU A 13 0.91 -0.84 0.81
C LEU A 13 0.95 0.67 1.01
N ALA A 14 1.52 1.15 2.11
CA ALA A 14 1.80 2.56 2.31
C ALA A 14 3.25 2.74 2.81
N GLY A 15 3.84 3.89 2.58
CA GLY A 15 5.21 4.16 3.02
C GLY A 15 5.71 5.53 2.61
N THR A 16 6.94 5.82 2.98
CA THR A 16 7.63 7.06 2.61
C THR A 16 8.73 6.78 1.59
N GLU A 17 9.51 7.80 1.20
CA GLU A 17 10.70 7.63 0.36
C GLU A 17 11.66 6.54 0.90
N ARG A 18 11.71 6.36 2.22
CA ARG A 18 12.54 5.35 2.88
C ARG A 18 12.05 3.92 2.68
N SER A 19 10.77 3.75 2.38
CA SER A 19 10.14 2.45 2.20
C SER A 19 10.27 1.93 0.77
N ILE A 20 10.70 2.75 -0.20
CA ILE A 20 10.76 2.40 -1.63
C ILE A 20 11.53 1.09 -1.89
N PRO A 21 12.72 0.84 -1.30
CA PRO A 21 13.43 -0.43 -1.53
C PRO A 21 12.64 -1.65 -1.05
N VAL A 22 11.94 -1.52 0.08
CA VAL A 22 11.11 -2.57 0.65
C VAL A 22 9.86 -2.80 -0.20
N LEU A 23 9.19 -1.74 -0.63
CA LEU A 23 8.04 -1.80 -1.52
C LEU A 23 8.40 -2.48 -2.84
N ARG A 24 9.54 -2.14 -3.44
CA ARG A 24 10.05 -2.77 -4.67
C ARG A 24 10.23 -4.28 -4.50
N ALA A 25 10.80 -4.72 -3.37
CA ALA A 25 10.99 -6.14 -3.07
C ALA A 25 9.65 -6.87 -2.86
N ILE A 26 8.70 -6.26 -2.14
CA ILE A 26 7.36 -6.83 -1.96
C ILE A 26 6.67 -6.96 -3.30
N LEU A 27 6.61 -5.90 -4.11
CA LEU A 27 5.96 -5.91 -5.43
C LEU A 27 6.55 -6.97 -6.37
N ALA A 28 7.88 -7.17 -6.35
CA ALA A 28 8.54 -8.20 -7.13
C ALA A 28 8.17 -9.64 -6.68
N SER A 29 7.76 -9.82 -5.42
CA SER A 29 7.34 -11.11 -4.88
C SER A 29 5.86 -11.44 -5.10
N LEU A 30 5.05 -10.46 -5.52
CA LEU A 30 3.61 -10.64 -5.68
C LEU A 30 3.29 -11.46 -6.95
N PRO A 31 2.20 -12.26 -6.91
CA PRO A 31 1.72 -12.94 -8.10
C PRO A 31 1.24 -11.94 -9.17
N ALA A 32 1.33 -12.29 -10.45
CA ALA A 32 0.92 -11.43 -11.57
C ALA A 32 -0.57 -11.04 -11.54
N LYS A 33 -1.41 -11.78 -10.81
CA LYS A 33 -2.84 -11.51 -10.63
C LYS A 33 -3.16 -10.64 -9.41
N ALA A 34 -2.13 -10.22 -8.66
CA ALA A 34 -2.31 -9.38 -7.48
C ALA A 34 -3.07 -8.10 -7.84
N ARG A 35 -3.91 -7.66 -6.91
CA ARG A 35 -4.68 -6.43 -6.99
C ARG A 35 -4.44 -5.63 -5.73
N GLY A 36 -4.27 -4.32 -5.86
CA GLY A 36 -4.02 -3.50 -4.70
C GLY A 36 -3.69 -2.06 -5.01
N GLN A 37 -3.45 -1.33 -3.93
CA GLN A 37 -3.07 0.07 -3.95
C GLN A 37 -1.76 0.23 -3.17
N VAL A 38 -0.85 1.05 -3.69
CA VAL A 38 0.39 1.46 -3.04
C VAL A 38 0.35 2.97 -2.93
N PHE A 39 0.58 3.49 -1.73
CA PHE A 39 0.78 4.93 -1.51
C PHE A 39 2.22 5.17 -1.05
N VAL A 40 2.93 6.07 -1.72
CA VAL A 40 4.30 6.45 -1.35
C VAL A 40 4.33 7.96 -1.14
N GLU A 41 4.53 8.37 0.11
CA GLU A 41 4.72 9.77 0.46
C GLU A 41 6.18 10.17 0.32
N VAL A 42 6.41 11.31 -0.32
CA VAL A 42 7.75 11.86 -0.53
C VAL A 42 7.75 13.36 -0.19
N ALA A 43 8.93 13.95 0.05
CA ALA A 43 9.01 15.39 0.31
C ALA A 43 8.54 16.20 -0.90
N SER A 44 9.12 15.91 -2.07
CA SER A 44 8.89 16.62 -3.31
C SER A 44 8.92 15.68 -4.53
N ALA A 45 8.68 16.23 -5.72
CA ALA A 45 8.71 15.44 -6.96
C ALA A 45 10.12 14.88 -7.28
N ASP A 46 11.19 15.53 -6.82
CA ASP A 46 12.58 15.07 -6.99
C ASP A 46 12.88 13.78 -6.22
N ASP A 47 12.10 13.50 -5.17
CA ASP A 47 12.24 12.31 -4.33
C ASP A 47 11.46 11.10 -4.88
N ILE A 48 10.79 11.25 -6.04
CA ILE A 48 10.08 10.15 -6.69
C ILE A 48 11.09 9.19 -7.32
N ASP A 49 11.09 7.95 -6.85
CA ASP A 49 11.80 6.82 -7.47
C ASP A 49 10.77 5.80 -8.00
N PRO A 50 10.38 5.88 -9.30
CA PRO A 50 9.26 5.11 -9.82
C PRO A 50 9.41 3.59 -9.60
N ILE A 51 8.37 3.00 -9.01
CA ILE A 51 8.21 1.55 -8.87
C ILE A 51 6.95 1.11 -9.62
N ALA A 52 7.05 -0.02 -10.32
CA ALA A 52 5.91 -0.63 -11.00
C ALA A 52 5.29 -1.71 -10.10
N GLY A 53 3.97 -1.70 -9.99
CA GLY A 53 3.21 -2.79 -9.39
C GLY A 53 2.89 -3.88 -10.43
N PRO A 54 2.88 -5.17 -10.06
CA PRO A 54 2.45 -6.22 -10.97
C PRO A 54 0.93 -6.19 -11.17
N GLY A 55 0.48 -6.59 -12.36
CA GLY A 55 -0.93 -6.84 -12.64
C GLY A 55 -1.82 -5.61 -12.50
N ARG A 56 -2.65 -5.61 -11.44
CA ARG A 56 -3.62 -4.54 -11.13
C ARG A 56 -3.27 -3.83 -9.81
N VAL A 57 -1.98 -3.74 -9.50
CA VAL A 57 -1.49 -2.95 -8.37
C VAL A 57 -1.19 -1.52 -8.85
N MET A 58 -1.90 -0.54 -8.31
CA MET A 58 -1.68 0.88 -8.61
C MET A 58 -0.71 1.50 -7.62
N VAL A 59 0.24 2.32 -8.10
CA VAL A 59 1.19 3.05 -7.26
C VAL A 59 0.88 4.55 -7.36
N CYS A 60 0.56 5.16 -6.23
CA CYS A 60 0.24 6.58 -6.10
C CYS A 60 1.30 7.28 -5.26
N TRP A 61 1.87 8.34 -5.83
CA TRP A 61 2.86 9.19 -5.18
C TRP A 61 2.16 10.39 -4.52
N LEU A 62 2.50 10.65 -3.26
CA LEU A 62 1.96 11.72 -2.44
C LEU A 62 3.08 12.70 -2.11
N LEU A 63 2.93 13.94 -2.53
CA LEU A 63 3.91 15.01 -2.35
C LEU A 63 3.56 15.85 -1.12
N ARG A 64 4.41 15.79 -0.09
CA ARG A 64 4.23 16.56 1.15
C ARG A 64 4.23 18.07 0.90
N ASP A 65 5.11 18.55 0.01
CA ASP A 65 5.16 19.96 -0.42
C ASP A 65 3.83 20.43 -1.04
N ARG A 66 3.04 19.51 -1.62
CA ARG A 66 1.70 19.82 -2.16
C ARG A 66 0.57 19.61 -1.17
N GLY A 67 0.89 19.41 0.11
CA GLY A 67 -0.09 19.15 1.17
C GLY A 67 -0.77 17.79 1.09
N GLN A 68 -0.22 16.85 0.31
CA GLN A 68 -0.71 15.47 0.27
C GLN A 68 -0.19 14.71 1.50
N SER A 69 -1.00 13.77 2.01
CA SER A 69 -0.69 13.03 3.24
C SER A 69 -0.99 11.55 3.07
N LEU A 70 -0.02 10.72 3.41
CA LEU A 70 -0.13 9.26 3.42
C LEU A 70 -1.32 8.81 4.24
N GLN A 71 -1.44 9.33 5.46
CA GLN A 71 -2.50 8.96 6.39
C GLN A 71 -3.89 9.30 5.83
N ARG A 72 -4.06 10.50 5.25
CA ARG A 72 -5.34 10.91 4.66
C ARG A 72 -5.72 10.04 3.47
N SER A 73 -4.78 9.74 2.59
CA SER A 73 -5.03 8.92 1.40
C SER A 73 -5.37 7.48 1.76
N VAL A 74 -4.69 6.92 2.76
CA VAL A 74 -5.00 5.58 3.30
C VAL A 74 -6.39 5.56 3.93
N ASP A 75 -6.73 6.53 4.78
CA ASP A 75 -8.03 6.62 5.44
C ASP A 75 -9.19 6.77 4.46
N SER A 76 -9.02 7.62 3.43
CA SER A 76 -9.99 7.80 2.35
C SER A 76 -10.19 6.50 1.57
N TRP A 77 -9.10 5.84 1.18
CA TRP A 77 -9.18 4.59 0.42
C TRP A 77 -9.86 3.48 1.23
N LEU A 78 -9.55 3.36 2.51
CA LEU A 78 -10.21 2.43 3.42
C LEU A 78 -11.70 2.77 3.52
N SER A 79 -12.07 4.03 3.76
CA SER A 79 -13.48 4.42 3.86
C SER A 79 -14.30 4.13 2.58
N GLU A 80 -13.67 4.19 1.40
CA GLU A 80 -14.33 3.87 0.12
C GLU A 80 -14.36 2.38 -0.22
N MET A 81 -13.36 1.60 0.22
CA MET A 81 -13.22 0.19 -0.11
C MET A 81 -13.77 -0.78 0.95
N LEU A 82 -14.00 -0.30 2.18
CA LEU A 82 -14.62 -1.05 3.26
C LEU A 82 -16.17 -0.96 3.41
N PRO A 83 -16.95 -0.11 2.70
CA PRO A 83 -18.36 0.10 3.02
C PRO A 83 -19.33 -0.94 2.44
N THR A 84 -18.86 -1.99 1.75
CA THR A 84 -19.74 -2.99 1.14
C THR A 84 -19.10 -4.37 1.15
N GLU A 85 -19.63 -5.25 2.00
CA GLU A 85 -19.47 -6.71 1.95
C GLU A 85 -18.04 -7.24 2.15
N PHE A 86 -17.56 -7.16 3.41
CA PHE A 86 -16.53 -8.09 3.88
C PHE A 86 -17.10 -9.50 3.99
N ASP A 87 -17.18 -10.20 2.86
CA ASP A 87 -17.13 -11.66 2.90
C ASP A 87 -15.68 -12.08 3.22
N ARG A 88 -15.55 -13.10 4.06
CA ARG A 88 -14.49 -13.26 5.09
C ARG A 88 -13.10 -13.68 4.57
N GLU A 89 -12.75 -13.41 3.32
CA GLU A 89 -11.55 -13.99 2.68
C GLU A 89 -10.57 -12.98 2.06
N HIS A 90 -10.78 -11.67 2.21
CA HIS A 90 -9.90 -10.65 1.61
C HIS A 90 -9.01 -9.97 2.65
N ASN A 91 -7.75 -10.40 2.78
CA ASN A 91 -6.82 -9.77 3.71
C ASN A 91 -6.34 -8.41 3.17
N VAL A 92 -6.60 -7.33 3.92
CA VAL A 92 -6.05 -5.99 3.65
C VAL A 92 -4.78 -5.81 4.47
N TYR A 93 -3.62 -6.03 3.85
CA TYR A 93 -2.34 -5.79 4.50
C TYR A 93 -1.94 -4.33 4.32
N ALA A 94 -1.78 -3.59 5.43
CA ALA A 94 -1.27 -2.23 5.47
C ALA A 94 0.12 -2.17 6.14
N TRP A 95 1.07 -1.47 5.53
CA TRP A 95 2.31 -1.07 6.20
C TRP A 95 2.50 0.44 6.06
N VAL A 96 3.09 1.09 7.07
CA VAL A 96 3.36 2.52 7.16
C VAL A 96 4.68 2.67 7.91
N ASP A 97 5.62 3.46 7.39
CA ASP A 97 6.46 4.22 8.33
C ASP A 97 6.93 5.57 7.76
N GLY A 98 6.67 6.60 8.58
CA GLY A 98 7.38 7.88 8.61
C GLY A 98 7.71 8.39 10.04
N ALA A 99 7.09 7.83 11.10
CA ALA A 99 7.31 8.13 12.53
C ALA A 99 6.33 7.37 13.47
N GLY A 100 5.57 6.37 13.01
CA GLY A 100 4.44 5.82 13.75
C GLY A 100 4.26 4.33 13.48
N ALA A 101 4.16 3.55 14.56
CA ALA A 101 4.18 2.09 14.57
C ALA A 101 3.29 1.46 13.49
N ALA A 102 3.91 0.62 12.67
CA ALA A 102 3.25 -0.27 11.73
C ALA A 102 2.11 -1.04 12.40
N ARG A 103 0.88 -0.89 11.89
CA ARG A 103 -0.27 -1.69 12.33
C ARG A 103 -0.68 -2.64 11.21
N THR A 104 -0.34 -3.91 11.39
CA THR A 104 -0.93 -5.00 10.63
C THR A 104 -2.39 -5.14 11.06
N LEU A 105 -3.33 -4.73 10.20
CA LEU A 105 -4.75 -5.06 10.38
C LEU A 105 -4.97 -6.46 9.81
N SER A 106 -4.69 -7.48 10.61
CA SER A 106 -5.16 -8.83 10.31
C SER A 106 -6.65 -8.88 10.62
N SER A 107 -7.47 -9.20 9.62
CA SER A 107 -8.90 -9.45 9.84
C SER A 107 -9.04 -10.74 10.66
N ASN A 108 -9.69 -10.65 11.83
CA ASN A 108 -10.04 -11.80 12.67
C ASN A 108 -11.36 -12.42 12.22
#